data_AF-A0A3C2B0Y6-F1
#
_entry.id   AF-A0A3C2B0Y6-F1
#
_cell.length_a   1.000
_cell.length_b   1.000
_cell.length_c   1.000
_cell.angle_alpha   90.00
_cell.angle_beta   90.00
_cell.angle_gamma   90.00
#
_symmetry.space_group_name_H-M   'P 1'
#
loop_
_entity.id
_entity.type
_entity.pdbx_description
1 polymer ?
#
loop_
_entity_poly.entity_id
_entity_poly.type
_entity_poly.pdbx_seq_one_letter_code
_entity_poly.pdbx_strand_id
1 'polypeptide(L)' 'MATTPRLPSAVDGHGANIITVRLHAREVMAAFDAMYATVLGGGVVGMDVKEAMRLRNAWASGCGL' A
#
# COMPACT_ATOMS: atom_id res chain seq x y z
N MET A 1 15.36 -1.26 -2.44
CA MET A 1 14.25 -0.29 -2.45
C MET A 1 13.90 0.09 -3.87
N ALA A 2 12.73 -0.30 -4.36
CA ALA A 2 12.21 0.22 -5.63
C ALA A 2 11.32 1.42 -5.33
N THR A 3 11.91 2.62 -5.30
CA THR A 3 11.14 3.88 -5.17
C THR A 3 10.59 4.36 -6.50
N THR A 4 11.10 3.83 -7.61
CA THR A 4 10.62 4.09 -8.96
C THR A 4 9.46 3.14 -9.29
N PRO A 5 8.25 3.66 -9.57
CA PRO A 5 7.15 2.83 -10.02
C PRO A 5 7.49 2.07 -11.30
N ARG A 6 7.09 0.79 -11.38
CA ARG A 6 7.29 -0.06 -12.57
C ARG A 6 6.22 0.14 -13.65
N LEU A 7 5.18 0.90 -13.32
CA LEU A 7 4.08 1.23 -14.22
C LEU A 7 4.01 2.75 -14.40
N PRO A 8 3.60 3.23 -15.58
CA PRO A 8 3.30 4.64 -15.78
C PRO A 8 2.07 5.06 -14.97
N SER A 9 1.87 6.38 -14.84
CA SER A 9 0.64 6.95 -14.31
C SER A 9 -0.58 6.44 -15.10
N ALA A 10 -1.67 6.10 -14.41
CA ALA A 10 -2.97 5.84 -15.04
C ALA A 10 -3.74 7.12 -15.37
N VAL A 11 -3.19 8.29 -15.03
CA VAL A 11 -3.81 9.61 -15.26
C VAL A 11 -2.90 10.42 -16.17
N ASP A 12 -3.44 10.79 -17.32
CA ASP A 12 -2.73 11.57 -18.34
C ASP A 12 -2.26 12.91 -17.78
N GLY A 13 -1.02 13.30 -18.10
CA GLY A 13 -0.41 14.54 -17.60
C GLY A 13 0.07 14.52 -16.15
N HIS A 14 -0.14 13.43 -15.41
CA HIS A 14 0.36 13.27 -14.04
C HIS A 14 1.54 12.31 -13.95
N GLY A 15 2.46 12.58 -13.01
CA GLY A 15 3.60 11.71 -12.74
C GLY A 15 3.20 10.37 -12.13
N ALA A 16 4.01 9.33 -12.38
CA ALA A 16 3.82 8.01 -11.77
C ALA A 16 4.16 8.09 -10.26
N ASN A 17 3.19 7.77 -9.42
CA ASN A 17 3.34 7.62 -7.97
C ASN A 17 2.36 6.54 -7.48
N ILE A 18 2.37 6.23 -6.18
CA ILE A 18 1.52 5.17 -5.62
C ILE A 18 0.02 5.40 -5.90
N ILE A 19 -0.46 6.64 -5.87
CA ILE A 19 -1.85 6.98 -6.12
C ILE A 19 -2.17 6.77 -7.59
N THR A 20 -1.38 7.35 -8.49
CA THR A 20 -1.68 7.30 -9.93
C THR A 20 -1.50 5.91 -10.53
N VAL A 21 -0.61 5.07 -9.98
CA VAL A 21 -0.44 3.68 -10.42
C VAL A 21 -1.59 2.79 -9.94
N ARG A 22 -2.08 2.98 -8.70
CA ARG A 22 -3.21 2.22 -8.15
C ARG A 22 -4.50 2.38 -8.96
N LEU A 23 -4.65 3.50 -9.66
CA LEU A 23 -5.82 3.79 -10.49
C LEU A 23 -5.95 2.91 -11.74
N HIS A 24 -4.93 2.15 -12.12
CA HIS A 24 -5.04 1.10 -13.16
C HIS A 24 -6.01 -0.03 -12.74
N ALA A 25 -6.26 -0.21 -11.43
CA ALA A 25 -7.07 -1.30 -10.90
C ALA A 25 -7.98 -0.83 -9.75
N ARG A 26 -8.87 0.13 -10.03
CA ARG A 26 -9.72 0.79 -9.01
C ARG A 26 -10.51 -0.18 -8.13
N GLU A 27 -11.13 -1.20 -8.73
CA GLU A 27 -11.94 -2.18 -8.01
C GLU A 27 -11.09 -3.06 -7.08
N VAL A 28 -9.93 -3.51 -7.57
CA VAL A 28 -8.97 -4.27 -6.77
C VAL A 28 -8.49 -3.45 -5.59
N MET A 29 -8.22 -2.16 -5.81
CA MET A 29 -7.76 -1.27 -4.75
C MET A 29 -8.85 -0.99 -3.71
N ALA A 30 -10.10 -0.82 -4.12
CA ALA A 30 -11.22 -0.69 -3.18
C ALA A 30 -11.40 -1.95 -2.32
N ALA A 31 -11.32 -3.14 -2.94
CA ALA A 31 -11.38 -4.41 -2.20
C ALA A 31 -10.19 -4.58 -1.25
N PHE A 32 -8.98 -4.21 -1.71
CA PHE A 32 -7.78 -4.22 -0.87
C PHE A 32 -7.92 -3.29 0.33
N ASP A 33 -8.36 -2.05 0.13
CA ASP A 33 -8.49 -1.06 1.22
C ASP A 33 -9.51 -1.53 2.27
N ALA A 34 -10.64 -2.11 1.85
CA ALA A 34 -11.63 -2.68 2.76
C ALA A 34 -11.06 -3.86 3.60
N MET A 35 -10.34 -4.77 2.94
CA MET A 35 -9.65 -5.87 3.62
C MET A 35 -8.60 -5.33 4.61
N TYR A 36 -7.81 -4.35 4.18
CA TYR A 36 -6.69 -3.81 4.95
C TYR A 36 -7.17 -3.03 6.17
N ALA A 37 -8.26 -2.27 6.03
CA ALA A 37 -8.93 -1.59 7.14
C ALA A 37 -9.44 -2.58 8.20
N THR A 38 -9.98 -3.73 7.77
CA THR A 38 -10.44 -4.77 8.69
C THR A 38 -9.27 -5.36 9.51
N VAL A 39 -8.16 -5.67 8.84
CA VAL A 39 -6.97 -6.25 9.50
C VAL A 39 -6.30 -5.27 10.46
N LEU A 40 -6.12 -4.01 10.04
CA LEU A 40 -5.45 -3.01 10.88
C LEU A 40 -6.35 -2.45 11.98
N GLY A 41 -7.64 -2.21 11.69
CA GLY A 41 -8.58 -1.57 12.62
C GLY A 41 -9.19 -2.51 13.66
N GLY A 42 -9.29 -3.81 13.41
CA GLY A 42 -9.98 -4.77 14.29
C GLY A 42 -9.07 -5.70 15.11
N GLY A 43 -9.61 -6.40 16.12
CA GLY A 43 -8.90 -7.43 16.87
C GLY A 43 -8.21 -6.94 18.16
N VAL A 44 -7.49 -7.84 18.83
CA VAL A 44 -6.94 -7.63 20.19
C VAL A 44 -5.53 -7.05 20.23
N VAL A 45 -4.85 -6.99 19.08
CA VAL A 45 -3.49 -6.46 18.99
C VAL A 45 -3.56 -4.95 18.79
N GLY A 46 -2.78 -4.20 19.57
CA GLY A 46 -2.68 -2.75 19.47
C GLY A 46 -2.19 -2.28 18.10
N MET A 47 -2.63 -1.09 17.68
CA MET A 47 -2.26 -0.50 16.39
C MET A 47 -0.76 -0.24 16.27
N ASP A 48 -0.10 0.10 17.38
CA ASP A 48 1.35 0.28 17.49
C ASP A 48 2.11 -1.01 17.12
N VAL A 49 1.69 -2.16 17.64
CA VAL A 49 2.32 -3.46 17.35
C VAL A 49 2.09 -3.85 15.89
N LYS A 50 0.87 -3.63 15.36
CA LYS A 50 0.57 -3.91 13.95
C LYS A 50 1.40 -3.04 13.01
N GLU A 51 1.55 -1.76 13.33
CA GLU A 51 2.37 -0.83 12.54
C GLU A 51 3.86 -1.21 12.59
N ALA A 52 4.37 -1.58 13.76
CA ALA A 52 5.74 -2.10 13.88
C ALA A 52 5.96 -3.35 13.02
N MET A 53 5.01 -4.29 13.01
CA MET A 53 5.07 -5.46 12.12
C MET A 53 4.95 -5.10 10.65
N ARG A 54 4.09 -4.15 10.29
CA ARG A 54 3.95 -3.66 8.91
C ARG A 54 5.29 -3.10 8.41
N LEU A 55 5.94 -2.24 9.19
CA LEU A 55 7.23 -1.64 8.85
C LEU A 55 8.35 -2.69 8.75
N ARG A 56 8.43 -3.63 9.72
CA ARG A 56 9.38 -4.74 9.65
C ARG A 56 9.20 -5.56 8.37
N ASN A 57 7.98 -5.90 8.01
CA ASN A 57 7.70 -6.71 6.82
C ASN A 57 7.96 -5.95 5.51
N ALA A 58 7.68 -4.64 5.52
CA ALA A 58 8.07 -3.72 4.46
C ALA A 58 9.58 -3.77 4.21
N TRP A 59 10.38 -3.59 5.26
CA TRP A 59 11.85 -3.69 5.19
C TRP A 59 12.31 -5.07 4.69
N ALA A 60 11.79 -6.15 5.27
CA ALA A 60 12.18 -7.52 4.91
C ALA A 60 11.83 -7.89 3.45
N SER A 61 10.81 -7.27 2.87
CA SER A 61 10.41 -7.45 1.47
C SER A 61 11.00 -6.41 0.52
N GLY A 62 11.81 -5.47 1.02
CA GLY A 62 12.39 -4.37 0.24
C GLY A 62 11.36 -3.35 -0.26
N CYS A 63 10.20 -3.25 0.41
CA CYS A 63 9.09 -2.36 0.11
C CYS A 63 8.99 -1.23 1.15
N GLY A 64 9.34 0.00 0.77
CA GLY A 64 9.51 1.09 1.76
C GLY A 64 10.89 1.04 2.41
N LEU A 65 11.10 1.89 3.43
CA LEU A 65 12.37 2.09 4.17
C LEU A 65 13.25 0.82 4.26
#